data_AF-A0A3E2BP13-F1
#
_entry.id   AF-A0A3E2BP13-F1
#
_cell.length_a   1.000
_cell.length_b   1.000
_cell.length_c   1.000
_cell.angle_alpha   90.00
_cell.angle_beta   90.00
_cell.angle_gamma   90.00
#
_symmetry.space_group_name_H-M   'P 1'
#
loop_
_entity.id
_entity.type
_entity.pdbx_description
1 polymer ?
#
loop_
_entity_poly.entity_id
_entity_poly.type
_entity_poly.pdbx_seq_one_letter_code
_entity_poly.pdbx_strand_id
1 'polypeptide(L)'
;MISTSLAINIVTALLAINVIWLIYILFRGHTESLVRTIVFIVLLGIILGYLQTTRLTVLSFKAIKNDLFPPNIPEYYYTVSESDTIYSHRTIYTFISGDQLDRNSTVPAPPELKLVMDPNGRTFTIEDPESLNLVLDQLKLPRVSHGAKELVTITGNQTDVGIYRWDDYPLGTLIVERALFQQKNTLQSYNAISRIIVDSRRY
;
A
#
# COMPACT_ATOMS: atom_id res chain seq x y z
N MET A 1 -0.28 16.39 -1.99
CA MET A 1 0.39 15.44 -1.08
C MET A 1 1.26 16.25 -0.15
N ILE A 2 1.21 16.01 1.16
CA ILE A 2 1.98 16.76 2.15
C ILE A 2 2.77 15.76 2.99
N SER A 3 4.02 16.07 3.35
CA SER A 3 4.79 15.21 4.25
C SER A 3 4.20 15.22 5.66
N THR A 4 4.26 14.07 6.33
CA THR A 4 3.72 13.93 7.69
C THR A 4 4.41 14.86 8.68
N SER A 5 5.72 15.09 8.53
CA SER A 5 6.47 16.06 9.33
C SER A 5 5.96 17.50 9.17
N LEU A 6 5.61 17.92 7.96
CA LEU A 6 5.10 19.26 7.70
C LEU A 6 3.69 19.43 8.29
N ALA A 7 2.84 18.40 8.18
CA ALA A 7 1.52 18.42 8.80
C ALA A 7 1.59 18.46 10.34
N ILE A 8 2.47 17.68 10.96
CA ILE A 8 2.70 17.73 12.42
C ILE A 8 3.09 19.14 12.85
N ASN A 9 4.02 19.78 12.14
CA ASN A 9 4.48 21.13 12.47
C ASN A 9 3.34 22.17 12.38
N ILE A 10 2.53 22.11 11.32
CA ILE A 10 1.39 23.02 11.15
C ILE A 10 0.36 22.84 12.27
N VAL A 11 -0.03 21.59 12.57
CA VAL A 11 -1.02 21.31 13.62
C VAL A 11 -0.49 21.72 14.99
N THR A 12 0.79 21.50 15.27
CA THR A 12 1.45 21.93 16.51
C THR A 12 1.41 23.46 16.66
N ALA A 13 1.72 24.20 15.60
CA ALA A 13 1.68 25.66 15.61
C ALA A 13 0.25 26.19 15.84
N LEU A 14 -0.74 25.62 15.17
CA LEU A 14 -2.16 25.96 15.36
C LEU A 14 -2.64 25.66 16.79
N LEU A 15 -2.18 24.56 17.37
CA LEU A 15 -2.51 24.19 18.75
C LEU A 15 -1.88 25.17 19.74
N ALA A 16 -0.61 25.55 19.54
CA ALA A 16 0.06 26.57 20.37
C ALA A 16 -0.67 27.92 20.33
N ILE A 17 -1.10 28.38 19.15
CA ILE A 17 -1.87 29.62 19.00
C ILE A 17 -3.20 29.52 19.76
N ASN A 18 -3.91 28.39 19.67
CA ASN A 18 -5.16 28.20 20.41
C ASN A 18 -4.97 28.18 21.93
N VAL A 19 -3.88 27.61 22.42
CA VAL A 19 -3.54 27.63 23.85
C VAL A 19 -3.27 29.05 24.33
N ILE A 20 -2.49 29.84 23.57
CA ILE A 20 -2.24 31.25 23.88
C ILE A 20 -3.56 32.04 23.90
N TRP A 21 -4.44 31.78 22.92
CA TRP A 21 -5.75 32.43 22.85
C TRP A 21 -6.65 32.05 24.03
N LEU A 22 -6.64 30.78 24.47
CA LEU A 22 -7.37 30.34 25.65
C LEU A 22 -6.91 31.09 26.91
N ILE A 23 -5.59 31.22 27.10
CA ILE A 23 -5.01 31.97 28.22
C ILE A 23 -5.49 33.42 28.17
N TYR A 24 -5.49 34.05 27.00
CA TYR A 24 -5.98 35.41 26.81
C TYR A 24 -7.48 35.55 27.16
N ILE A 25 -8.32 34.61 26.73
CA ILE A 25 -9.76 34.60 27.06
C ILE A 25 -9.97 34.47 28.56
N LEU A 26 -9.22 33.59 29.23
CA LEU A 26 -9.30 33.37 30.68
C LEU A 26 -8.95 34.66 31.46
N PHE A 27 -7.92 35.40 31.03
CA PHE A 27 -7.56 36.68 31.65
C PHE A 27 -8.60 37.78 31.41
N ARG A 28 -9.27 37.81 30.24
CA ARG A 28 -10.31 38.80 29.93
C ARG A 28 -11.69 38.46 30.47
N GLY A 29 -11.93 37.24 30.93
CA GLY A 29 -13.24 36.81 31.46
C GLY A 29 -14.35 36.70 30.39
N HIS A 30 -14.01 36.59 29.11
CA HIS A 30 -15.00 36.43 28.04
C HIS A 30 -15.47 34.97 27.94
N THR A 31 -16.63 34.64 28.50
CA THR A 31 -17.14 33.26 28.56
C THR A 31 -17.71 32.75 27.24
N GLU A 32 -18.10 33.66 26.34
CA GLU A 32 -18.82 33.34 25.10
C GLU A 32 -17.98 32.54 24.09
N SER A 33 -16.65 32.73 24.08
CA SER A 33 -15.72 32.01 23.19
C SER A 33 -14.98 30.86 23.86
N LEU A 34 -15.10 30.70 25.17
CA LEU A 34 -14.31 29.77 25.98
C LEU A 34 -14.56 28.31 25.56
N VAL A 35 -15.83 27.91 25.46
CA VAL A 35 -16.22 26.54 25.04
C VAL A 35 -15.72 26.24 23.63
N ARG A 36 -15.86 27.19 22.71
CA ARG A 36 -15.42 27.03 21.32
C ARG A 36 -13.91 26.80 21.23
N THR A 37 -13.11 27.57 21.97
CA THR A 37 -11.65 27.41 22.01
C THR A 37 -11.23 26.08 22.62
N ILE A 38 -11.89 25.62 23.69
CA ILE A 38 -11.63 24.30 24.27
C ILE A 38 -11.91 23.18 23.25
N VAL A 39 -13.03 23.25 22.53
CA VAL A 39 -13.36 22.26 21.49
C VAL A 39 -12.29 22.22 20.40
N PHE A 40 -11.80 23.37 19.95
CA PHE A 40 -10.71 23.41 18.96
C PHE A 40 -9.39 22.82 19.48
N ILE A 41 -9.04 23.07 20.74
CA ILE A 41 -7.84 22.49 21.36
C ILE A 41 -7.96 20.97 21.42
N VAL A 42 -9.11 20.45 21.86
CA VAL A 42 -9.37 19.01 21.95
C VAL A 42 -9.30 18.38 20.55
N LEU A 43 -9.97 18.98 19.56
CA LEU A 43 -9.97 18.50 18.18
C LEU A 43 -8.55 18.44 17.60
N LEU A 44 -7.79 19.54 17.72
CA LEU A 44 -6.41 19.60 17.24
C LEU A 44 -5.50 18.63 18.00
N GLY A 45 -5.73 18.43 19.30
CA GLY A 45 -5.01 17.44 20.11
C GLY A 45 -5.23 16.02 19.63
N ILE A 46 -6.47 15.65 19.30
CA ILE A 46 -6.80 14.33 18.72
C ILE A 46 -6.11 14.15 17.36
N ILE A 47 -6.18 15.16 16.48
CA ILE A 47 -5.53 15.12 15.17
C ILE A 47 -4.01 14.98 15.31
N LEU A 48 -3.39 15.73 16.23
CA LEU A 48 -1.97 15.67 16.49
C LEU A 48 -1.56 14.30 17.05
N GLY A 49 -2.34 13.74 17.97
CA GLY A 49 -2.13 12.39 18.51
C GLY A 49 -2.13 11.34 17.41
N TYR A 50 -3.13 11.39 16.51
CA TYR A 50 -3.17 10.50 15.35
C TYR A 50 -1.93 10.67 14.44
N LEU A 51 -1.58 11.91 14.08
CA LEU A 51 -0.43 12.21 13.22
C LEU A 51 0.91 11.77 13.82
N GLN A 52 1.05 11.72 15.14
CA GLN A 52 2.26 11.23 15.81
C GLN A 52 2.34 9.69 15.82
N THR A 53 1.19 9.01 15.85
CA THR A 53 1.14 7.54 15.87
C THR A 53 1.18 6.89 14.49
N THR A 54 0.78 7.62 13.44
CA THR A 54 0.74 7.08 12.09
C THR A 54 2.14 6.84 11.51
N ARG A 55 2.31 5.73 10.79
CA ARG A 55 3.58 5.40 10.09
C ARG A 55 3.63 5.94 8.66
N LEU A 56 2.60 6.67 8.22
CA LEU A 56 2.54 7.24 6.88
C LEU A 56 3.64 8.30 6.71
N THR A 57 4.44 8.20 5.64
CA THR A 57 5.45 9.20 5.28
C THR A 57 4.84 10.38 4.51
N VAL A 58 3.72 10.14 3.82
CA VAL A 58 3.01 11.14 3.03
C VAL A 58 1.51 11.08 3.32
N LEU A 59 0.93 12.23 3.67
CA LEU A 59 -0.50 12.40 3.87
C LEU A 59 -1.18 12.69 2.52
N SER A 60 -2.03 11.76 2.12
CA SER A 60 -3.03 11.93 1.07
C SER A 60 -4.40 11.51 1.64
N PHE A 61 -5.48 12.08 1.12
CA PHE A 61 -6.84 11.74 1.60
C PHE A 61 -7.12 10.24 1.47
N LYS A 62 -6.61 9.60 0.41
CA LYS A 62 -6.68 8.16 0.19
C LYS A 62 -5.90 7.38 1.25
N ALA A 63 -4.68 7.81 1.57
CA ALA A 63 -3.84 7.17 2.59
C ALA A 63 -4.46 7.26 3.99
N ILE A 64 -4.98 8.43 4.38
CA ILE A 64 -5.66 8.62 5.68
C ILE A 64 -6.93 7.76 5.76
N LYS A 65 -7.73 7.74 4.68
CA LYS A 65 -8.92 6.90 4.61
C LYS A 65 -8.56 5.41 4.79
N ASN A 66 -7.53 4.95 4.10
CA ASN A 66 -7.09 3.55 4.15
C ASN A 66 -6.47 3.18 5.52
N ASP A 67 -5.93 4.14 6.27
CA ASP A 67 -5.38 3.91 7.61
C ASP A 67 -6.48 3.90 8.69
N LEU A 68 -7.46 4.81 8.61
CA LEU A 68 -8.58 4.89 9.56
C LEU A 68 -9.65 3.81 9.32
N PHE A 69 -9.87 3.45 8.06
CA PHE A 69 -10.79 2.42 7.64
C PHE A 69 -10.02 1.46 6.72
N PRO A 70 -9.24 0.53 7.30
CA PRO A 70 -8.51 -0.44 6.51
C PRO A 70 -9.49 -1.15 5.59
N PRO A 71 -9.22 -1.21 4.28
CA PRO A 71 -10.04 -2.03 3.39
C PRO A 71 -10.03 -3.46 3.94
N ASN A 72 -11.16 -4.16 3.88
CA ASN A 72 -11.19 -5.59 4.18
C ASN A 72 -10.23 -6.29 3.20
N ILE A 73 -8.99 -6.52 3.65
CA ILE A 73 -7.99 -7.20 2.85
C ILE A 73 -8.30 -8.69 3.00
N PRO A 74 -8.72 -9.39 1.92
CA PRO A 74 -8.99 -10.81 2.02
C PRO A 74 -7.71 -11.54 2.46
N GLU A 75 -7.86 -12.56 3.30
CA GLU A 75 -6.74 -13.43 3.62
C GLU A 75 -6.36 -14.22 2.36
N TYR A 76 -5.09 -14.12 1.97
CA TYR A 76 -4.57 -14.87 0.83
C TYR A 76 -3.82 -16.11 1.29
N TYR A 77 -3.99 -17.19 0.54
CA TYR A 77 -3.28 -18.43 0.78
C TYR A 77 -2.05 -18.44 -0.13
N TYR A 78 -0.89 -18.63 0.46
CA TYR A 78 0.37 -18.67 -0.27
C TYR A 78 1.32 -19.71 0.35
N THR A 79 2.24 -20.17 -0.47
CA THR A 79 3.40 -20.95 -0.04
C THR A 79 4.63 -20.10 -0.14
N VAL A 80 5.57 -20.31 0.79
CA VAL A 80 6.88 -19.66 0.76
C VAL A 80 7.90 -20.72 0.40
N SER A 81 8.74 -20.40 -0.59
CA SER A 81 9.90 -21.20 -0.93
C SER A 81 11.13 -20.30 -0.94
N GLU A 82 12.23 -20.80 -0.40
CA GLU A 82 13.50 -20.10 -0.38
C GLU A 82 14.47 -20.84 -1.29
N SER A 83 15.20 -20.07 -2.10
CA SER A 83 16.25 -20.57 -2.97
C SER A 83 17.53 -19.83 -2.65
N ASP A 84 18.43 -20.55 -2.00
CA ASP A 84 19.79 -20.09 -1.73
C ASP A 84 20.74 -20.60 -2.80
N THR A 85 21.44 -19.66 -3.42
CA THR A 85 22.60 -19.95 -4.24
C THR A 85 23.80 -19.21 -3.67
N ILE A 86 25.01 -19.59 -4.10
CA ILE A 86 26.27 -18.97 -3.67
C ILE A 86 26.25 -17.42 -3.84
N TYR A 87 25.47 -16.90 -4.78
CA TYR A 87 25.44 -15.49 -5.15
C TYR A 87 24.12 -14.77 -4.85
N SER A 88 23.09 -15.48 -4.38
CA SER A 88 21.78 -14.88 -4.13
C SER A 88 20.92 -15.69 -3.19
N HIS A 89 20.23 -14.98 -2.30
CA HIS A 89 19.09 -15.50 -1.55
C HIS A 89 17.81 -15.01 -2.23
N ARG A 90 16.90 -15.92 -2.53
CA ARG A 90 15.61 -15.60 -3.15
C ARG A 90 14.47 -16.17 -2.34
N THR A 91 13.57 -15.31 -1.88
CA THR A 91 12.30 -15.71 -1.25
C THR A 91 11.18 -15.59 -2.27
N ILE A 92 10.42 -16.66 -2.46
CA ILE A 92 9.33 -16.74 -3.44
C ILE A 92 8.02 -17.04 -2.70
N TYR A 93 7.11 -16.09 -2.74
CA TYR A 93 5.73 -16.21 -2.28
C TYR A 93 4.86 -16.61 -3.48
N THR A 94 4.32 -17.83 -3.46
CA THR A 94 3.45 -18.32 -4.53
C THR A 94 2.02 -18.38 -4.02
N PHE A 95 1.14 -17.58 -4.61
CA PHE A 95 -0.27 -17.50 -4.24
C PHE A 95 -1.03 -18.69 -4.81
N ILE A 96 -1.74 -19.40 -3.95
CA ILE A 96 -2.57 -20.54 -4.33
C ILE A 96 -3.95 -20.00 -4.69
N SER A 97 -4.46 -20.40 -5.84
CA SER A 97 -5.83 -20.12 -6.23
C SER A 97 -6.70 -21.37 -6.10
N GLY A 98 -7.97 -21.18 -5.70
CA GLY A 98 -8.94 -22.29 -5.58
C GLY A 98 -9.26 -23.04 -6.87
N ASP A 99 -8.73 -22.58 -8.02
CA ASP A 99 -8.81 -23.36 -9.24
C ASP A 99 -7.90 -24.59 -9.24
N GLN A 100 -6.89 -24.63 -8.37
CA GLN A 100 -5.92 -25.72 -8.21
C GLN A 100 -6.27 -26.73 -7.12
N LEU A 101 -7.24 -26.43 -6.25
CA LEU A 101 -7.66 -27.31 -5.17
C LEU A 101 -9.12 -27.74 -5.35
N ASP A 102 -9.41 -28.93 -4.83
CA ASP A 102 -10.64 -29.72 -5.02
C ASP A 102 -11.94 -28.90 -5.01
N ARG A 103 -13.00 -29.37 -5.71
CA ARG A 103 -14.29 -28.65 -5.87
C ARG A 103 -14.98 -28.23 -4.56
N ASN A 104 -14.56 -28.78 -3.43
CA ASN A 104 -15.07 -28.50 -2.08
C ASN A 104 -14.14 -27.61 -1.23
N SER A 105 -12.99 -27.19 -1.75
CA SER A 105 -12.02 -26.42 -1.00
C SER A 105 -12.28 -24.92 -1.14
N THR A 106 -12.70 -24.27 -0.06
CA THR A 106 -12.83 -22.80 0.06
C THR A 106 -11.45 -22.14 0.13
N VAL A 107 -10.64 -22.28 -0.91
CA VAL A 107 -9.41 -21.50 -1.04
C VAL A 107 -9.79 -20.11 -1.53
N PRO A 108 -9.37 -19.04 -0.84
CA PRO A 108 -9.70 -17.68 -1.23
C PRO A 108 -9.11 -17.32 -2.60
N ALA A 109 -9.74 -16.33 -3.23
CA ALA A 109 -9.30 -15.84 -4.53
C ALA A 109 -7.92 -15.18 -4.41
N PRO A 110 -7.03 -15.34 -5.40
CA PRO A 110 -5.70 -14.74 -5.37
C PRO A 110 -5.80 -13.20 -5.43
N PRO A 111 -4.77 -12.48 -4.95
CA PRO A 111 -4.80 -11.02 -4.89
C PRO A 111 -4.98 -10.40 -6.27
N GLU A 112 -5.93 -9.48 -6.39
CA GLU A 112 -6.15 -8.71 -7.62
C GLU A 112 -5.04 -7.66 -7.81
N LEU A 113 -4.50 -7.59 -9.02
CA LEU A 113 -3.57 -6.58 -9.46
C LEU A 113 -4.29 -5.57 -10.34
N LYS A 114 -4.36 -4.31 -9.88
CA LYS A 114 -4.98 -3.24 -10.67
C LYS A 114 -4.01 -2.76 -11.73
N LEU A 115 -4.40 -2.96 -12.98
CA LEU A 115 -3.58 -2.69 -14.16
C LEU A 115 -4.29 -1.74 -15.11
N VAL A 116 -3.50 -0.92 -15.79
CA VAL A 116 -3.94 -0.05 -16.87
C VAL A 116 -3.36 -0.59 -18.17
N MET A 117 -4.20 -0.73 -19.19
CA MET A 117 -3.75 -1.15 -20.51
C MET A 117 -3.00 -0.01 -21.19
N ASP A 118 -1.81 -0.29 -21.72
CA ASP A 118 -1.05 0.71 -22.46
C ASP A 118 -1.77 1.12 -23.75
N PRO A 119 -1.52 2.32 -24.31
CA PRO A 119 -2.20 2.82 -25.51
C PRO A 119 -2.10 1.89 -26.73
N ASN A 120 -1.05 1.07 -26.78
CA ASN A 120 -0.81 0.11 -27.85
C ASN A 120 -1.61 -1.20 -27.69
N GLY A 121 -2.34 -1.38 -26.56
CA GLY A 121 -3.23 -2.50 -26.28
C GLY A 121 -2.56 -3.86 -26.02
N ARG A 122 -1.22 -3.92 -26.03
CA ARG A 122 -0.45 -5.19 -25.96
C ARG A 122 0.09 -5.51 -24.57
N THR A 123 0.29 -4.50 -23.74
CA THR A 123 0.94 -4.59 -22.44
C THR A 123 0.12 -3.85 -21.41
N PHE A 124 0.34 -4.20 -20.14
CA PHE A 124 -0.31 -3.55 -19.03
C PHE A 124 0.72 -2.93 -18.09
N THR A 125 0.40 -1.78 -17.53
CA THR A 125 1.25 -1.06 -16.60
C THR A 125 0.56 -0.97 -15.24
N ILE A 126 1.35 -1.13 -14.18
CA ILE A 126 0.93 -0.76 -12.83
C ILE A 126 1.17 0.75 -12.70
N GLU A 127 0.12 1.55 -12.73
CA GLU A 127 0.23 3.00 -12.47
C GLU A 127 0.21 3.31 -10.98
N ASP A 128 -0.76 2.71 -10.26
CA ASP A 128 -0.93 2.87 -8.82
C ASP A 128 -0.56 1.57 -8.09
N PRO A 129 0.57 1.54 -7.36
CA PRO A 129 1.03 0.34 -6.67
C PRO A 129 0.20 0.00 -5.42
N GLU A 130 -0.82 0.78 -5.06
CA GLU A 130 -1.60 0.54 -3.84
C GLU A 130 -2.17 -0.89 -3.75
N SER A 131 -2.63 -1.45 -4.87
CA SER A 131 -3.13 -2.85 -4.90
C SER A 131 -2.05 -3.87 -4.53
N LEU A 132 -0.82 -3.66 -5.01
CA LEU A 132 0.34 -4.48 -4.67
C LEU A 132 0.79 -4.23 -3.21
N ASN A 133 0.81 -2.97 -2.78
CA ASN A 133 1.25 -2.60 -1.43
C ASN A 133 0.38 -3.22 -0.33
N LEU A 134 -0.94 -3.37 -0.55
CA LEU A 134 -1.81 -4.07 0.38
C LEU A 134 -1.39 -5.54 0.57
N VAL A 135 -0.93 -6.18 -0.49
CA VAL A 135 -0.45 -7.57 -0.44
C VAL A 135 0.92 -7.64 0.23
N LEU A 136 1.83 -6.70 -0.09
CA LEU A 136 3.13 -6.60 0.57
C LEU A 136 3.00 -6.37 2.08
N ASP A 137 2.05 -5.54 2.50
CA ASP A 137 1.78 -5.30 3.93
C ASP A 137 1.35 -6.58 4.65
N GLN A 138 0.49 -7.40 4.04
CA GLN A 138 0.09 -8.70 4.61
C GLN A 138 1.27 -9.69 4.70
N LEU A 139 2.18 -9.65 3.73
CA LEU A 139 3.42 -10.42 3.75
C LEU A 139 4.48 -9.82 4.69
N LYS A 140 4.20 -8.68 5.34
CA LYS A 140 5.14 -7.90 6.18
C LYS A 140 6.39 -7.44 5.42
N LEU A 141 6.23 -7.20 4.12
CA LEU A 141 7.28 -6.72 3.24
C LEU A 141 7.20 -5.19 3.07
N PRO A 142 8.32 -4.50 2.78
CA PRO A 142 8.31 -3.07 2.48
C PRO A 142 7.38 -2.72 1.31
N ARG A 143 6.71 -1.56 1.38
CA ARG A 143 5.92 -1.02 0.28
C ARG A 143 6.82 -0.52 -0.86
N VAL A 144 6.32 -0.60 -2.10
CA VAL A 144 6.94 0.07 -3.25
C VAL A 144 6.44 1.51 -3.38
N SER A 145 7.31 2.38 -3.90
CA SER A 145 7.07 3.83 -3.98
C SER A 145 6.40 4.27 -5.29
N HIS A 146 6.58 3.49 -6.36
CA HIS A 146 6.11 3.82 -7.70
C HIS A 146 5.53 2.60 -8.42
N GLY A 147 4.72 2.85 -9.45
CA GLY A 147 4.25 1.83 -10.38
C GLY A 147 5.35 1.28 -11.28
N ALA A 148 5.09 0.18 -11.99
CA ALA A 148 6.05 -0.45 -12.88
C ALA A 148 5.38 -0.85 -14.20
N LYS A 149 6.14 -0.73 -15.30
CA LYS A 149 5.76 -1.27 -16.60
C LYS A 149 6.08 -2.76 -16.65
N GLU A 150 5.39 -3.49 -17.52
CA GLU A 150 5.77 -4.89 -17.79
C GLU A 150 7.20 -4.96 -18.32
N LEU A 151 7.96 -5.93 -17.84
CA LEU A 151 9.38 -6.11 -18.13
C LEU A 151 9.64 -6.35 -19.63
N VAL A 152 8.71 -7.00 -20.34
CA VAL A 152 8.76 -7.14 -21.82
C VAL A 152 8.86 -5.80 -22.56
N THR A 153 8.32 -4.70 -21.99
CA THR A 153 8.44 -3.36 -22.61
C THR A 153 9.86 -2.81 -22.55
N ILE A 154 10.67 -3.33 -21.62
CA ILE A 154 12.05 -2.94 -21.38
C ILE A 154 13.00 -3.91 -22.10
N THR A 155 12.75 -5.22 -21.98
CA THR A 155 13.63 -6.27 -22.51
C THR A 155 13.33 -6.67 -23.95
N GLY A 156 12.11 -6.42 -24.43
CA GLY A 156 11.61 -6.90 -25.72
C GLY A 156 11.35 -8.41 -25.77
N ASN A 157 11.56 -9.14 -24.67
CA ASN A 157 11.47 -10.59 -24.62
C ASN A 157 10.05 -11.04 -24.23
N GLN A 158 9.44 -11.88 -25.06
CA GLN A 158 8.07 -12.37 -24.87
C GLN A 158 7.90 -13.26 -23.63
N THR A 159 8.99 -13.81 -23.08
CA THR A 159 8.92 -14.56 -21.80
C THR A 159 8.67 -13.66 -20.59
N ASP A 160 8.91 -12.36 -20.73
CA ASP A 160 8.82 -11.39 -19.64
C ASP A 160 7.44 -10.70 -19.59
N VAL A 161 6.48 -11.21 -20.35
CA VAL A 161 5.09 -10.73 -20.36
C VAL A 161 4.44 -11.01 -19.01
N GLY A 162 3.80 -10.00 -18.43
CA GLY A 162 3.20 -10.10 -17.11
C GLY A 162 4.19 -10.15 -15.95
N ILE A 163 5.48 -9.85 -16.18
CA ILE A 163 6.48 -9.69 -15.12
C ILE A 163 6.70 -8.21 -14.86
N TYR A 164 6.75 -7.80 -13.59
CA TYR A 164 7.04 -6.44 -13.14
C TYR A 164 8.24 -6.46 -12.20
N ARG A 165 9.13 -5.46 -12.30
CA ARG A 165 10.39 -5.44 -11.55
C ARG A 165 10.65 -4.07 -10.91
N TRP A 166 11.08 -4.08 -9.65
CA TRP A 166 11.59 -2.91 -8.92
C TRP A 166 13.00 -3.19 -8.45
N ASP A 167 13.96 -2.50 -9.06
CA ASP A 167 15.39 -2.63 -8.76
C ASP A 167 15.80 -1.77 -7.55
N ASP A 168 14.97 -0.81 -7.15
CA ASP A 168 15.15 0.09 -6.00
C ASP A 168 14.55 -0.47 -4.69
N TYR A 169 14.14 -1.74 -4.67
CA TYR A 169 13.46 -2.32 -3.53
C TYR A 169 14.39 -2.45 -2.30
N PRO A 170 13.95 -2.14 -1.06
CA PRO A 170 14.85 -2.11 0.09
C PRO A 170 15.59 -3.43 0.36
N LEU A 171 14.95 -4.55 0.08
CA LEU A 171 15.48 -5.91 0.32
C LEU A 171 16.27 -6.49 -0.87
N GLY A 172 16.47 -5.72 -1.95
CA GLY A 172 17.12 -6.17 -3.18
C GLY A 172 16.31 -5.80 -4.41
N THR A 173 15.94 -6.78 -5.22
CA THR A 173 15.02 -6.60 -6.35
C THR A 173 13.70 -7.31 -6.06
N LEU A 174 12.59 -6.59 -6.21
CA LEU A 174 11.24 -7.16 -6.16
C LEU A 174 10.81 -7.52 -7.58
N ILE A 175 10.37 -8.76 -7.78
CA ILE A 175 9.77 -9.23 -9.02
C ILE A 175 8.36 -9.70 -8.70
N VAL A 176 7.37 -9.20 -9.44
CA VAL A 176 5.97 -9.59 -9.32
C VAL A 176 5.54 -10.21 -10.64
N GLU A 177 4.94 -11.38 -10.57
CA GLU A 177 4.38 -12.06 -11.72
C GLU A 177 2.85 -12.05 -11.69
N ARG A 178 2.28 -11.82 -12.86
CA ARG A 178 0.85 -11.84 -13.10
C ARG A 178 0.42 -13.20 -13.65
N ALA A 179 -0.76 -13.64 -13.22
CA ALA A 179 -1.56 -14.61 -13.96
C ALA A 179 -2.98 -14.07 -14.19
N LEU A 180 -3.67 -14.62 -15.19
CA LEU A 180 -5.10 -14.41 -15.33
C LEU A 180 -5.83 -15.39 -14.41
N PHE A 181 -6.66 -14.87 -13.50
CA PHE A 181 -7.51 -15.71 -12.65
C PHE A 181 -8.96 -15.61 -13.13
N GLN A 182 -9.64 -16.74 -13.22
CA GLN A 182 -11.03 -16.81 -13.62
C GLN A 182 -11.86 -17.40 -12.49
N GLN A 183 -12.73 -16.59 -11.90
CA GLN A 183 -13.58 -17.04 -10.83
C GLN A 183 -14.73 -17.89 -11.40
N LYS A 184 -14.67 -19.22 -11.19
CA LYS A 184 -15.64 -20.18 -11.74
C LYS A 184 -17.11 -19.86 -11.38
N ASN A 185 -17.36 -19.33 -10.19
CA ASN A 185 -18.71 -19.05 -9.70
C ASN A 185 -19.36 -17.83 -10.38
N THR A 186 -18.56 -16.85 -10.80
CA THR A 186 -19.05 -15.58 -11.36
C THR A 186 -18.70 -15.41 -12.83
N LEU A 187 -17.88 -16.31 -13.39
CA LEU A 187 -17.27 -16.24 -14.73
C LEU A 187 -16.46 -14.95 -14.99
N GLN A 188 -16.17 -14.18 -13.94
CA GLN A 188 -15.37 -12.97 -14.04
C GLN A 188 -13.89 -13.35 -14.08
N SER A 189 -13.15 -12.69 -14.96
CA SER A 189 -11.68 -12.83 -15.07
C SER A 189 -11.03 -11.53 -14.66
N TYR A 190 -9.96 -11.62 -13.87
CA TYR A 190 -9.16 -10.47 -13.48
C TYR A 190 -7.67 -10.82 -13.44
N ASN A 191 -6.83 -9.79 -13.51
CA ASN A 191 -5.39 -9.95 -13.42
C ASN A 191 -5.01 -10.15 -11.95
N ALA A 192 -4.41 -11.27 -11.62
CA ALA A 192 -4.04 -11.63 -10.26
C ALA A 192 -2.52 -11.72 -10.11
N ILE A 193 -2.04 -11.52 -8.87
CA ILE A 193 -0.66 -11.80 -8.50
C ILE A 193 -0.51 -13.31 -8.35
N SER A 194 0.34 -13.92 -9.16
CA SER A 194 0.66 -15.35 -9.06
C SER A 194 1.84 -15.57 -8.10
N ARG A 195 2.90 -14.77 -8.26
CA ARG A 195 4.13 -14.88 -7.48
C ARG A 195 4.67 -13.50 -7.12
N ILE A 196 5.19 -13.40 -5.89
CA ILE A 196 6.06 -12.30 -5.46
C ILE A 196 7.41 -12.91 -5.13
N ILE A 197 8.46 -12.36 -5.73
CA ILE A 197 9.83 -12.83 -5.59
C ILE A 197 10.66 -11.67 -5.06
N VAL A 198 11.35 -11.89 -3.95
CA VAL A 198 12.36 -10.97 -3.42
C VAL A 198 13.71 -11.63 -3.64
N ASP A 199 14.51 -11.06 -4.54
CA ASP A 199 15.89 -11.50 -4.78
C ASP A 199 16.83 -10.53 -4.05
N SER A 200 17.76 -11.05 -3.25
CA SER A 200 18.72 -10.22 -2.51
C SER A 200 19.68 -9.45 -3.43
N ARG A 201 19.79 -9.86 -4.70
CA ARG A 201 20.58 -9.16 -5.71
C ARG A 201 19.88 -7.86 -6.13
N ARG A 202 20.71 -6.91 -6.54
CA ARG A 202 20.28 -5.68 -7.23
C ARG A 202 20.81 -5.75 -8.66
N TYR A 203 19.94 -5.44 -9.62
CA TYR A 203 20.25 -5.43 -11.05
C TYR A 203 20.45 -4.02 -11.57
#